data_AF-A0A7V9N8A5-F1
#
_entry.id   AF-A0A7V9N8A5-F1
#
_cell.length_a   1.000
_cell.length_b   1.000
_cell.length_c   1.000
_cell.angle_alpha   90.00
_cell.angle_beta   90.00
_cell.angle_gamma   90.00
#
_symmetry.space_group_name_H-M   'P 1'
#
loop_
_entity.id
_entity.type
_entity.pdbx_description
1 polymer ?
#
loop_
_entity_poly.entity_id
_entity_poly.type
_entity_poly.pdbx_seq_one_letter_code
_entity_poly.pdbx_strand_id
1 'polypeptide(L)'
;MRGFSLIALIALSLGASLSVGPGGQAAAQESDPEAAFVYGINAAIPDNYVGTYAPPAAPALYLLADLTSVISPRRTEIAFWPITNEYRPNWSALNEPVPGVLEISQNGTLVAEIVPTDYTIHFEQQDGITTAEIFLGADAIDAQARFEARQAAFQQASNDYFQAERDWQEAVTEAQERRQAGETVDVPVAPARPDPIGIFSNGLNQGMPIDLEPGRYAIRLRGPDGAIVPGSDRALIIFAPRRDGVGYSVVPETRWTTPDESPSPNDVIYGAANSALYLEPRVAREYPARAWALLQNPQRTAADAADWEWVNGERLIDARLEVVSGDEVVAAQELTPYQVDQLPGSELGYEVAPFDAGAADAPAAPAFAAYPIRLDAPGEQYDIRLVSDQGEILGGSARQVRVPANPPISRLFVVAVAPLLIGAAVITRRQRRVKMSRAAAG
;
A
#
# COMPACT_ATOMS: atom_id res chain seq x y z
N MET A 1 -14.31 -68.15 16.82
CA MET A 1 -15.58 -67.39 16.73
C MET A 1 -15.61 -66.39 17.86
N ARG A 2 -15.92 -65.13 17.53
CA ARG A 2 -15.80 -63.95 18.39
C ARG A 2 -16.75 -64.01 19.57
N GLY A 3 -16.22 -63.77 20.76
CA GLY A 3 -16.98 -63.46 21.96
C GLY A 3 -17.31 -61.98 22.05
N PHE A 4 -18.44 -61.69 22.68
CA PHE A 4 -18.79 -60.40 23.25
C PHE A 4 -19.61 -60.69 24.50
N SER A 5 -19.08 -60.35 25.67
CA SER A 5 -19.89 -60.18 26.87
C SER A 5 -19.62 -58.80 27.43
N LEU A 6 -20.72 -58.06 27.43
CA LEU A 6 -20.97 -56.77 28.01
C LEU A 6 -20.83 -56.85 29.55
N ILE A 7 -20.38 -55.75 30.18
CA ILE A 7 -21.06 -55.02 31.26
C ILE A 7 -20.03 -54.18 32.01
N ALA A 8 -20.28 -52.88 32.02
CA ALA A 8 -19.66 -51.91 32.90
C ALA A 8 -20.34 -51.94 34.28
N LEU A 9 -19.57 -51.83 35.36
CA LEU A 9 -19.96 -50.97 36.48
C LEU A 9 -18.74 -50.60 37.36
N ILE A 10 -18.80 -49.34 37.77
CA ILE A 10 -17.89 -48.49 38.55
C ILE A 10 -17.66 -49.00 39.98
N ALA A 11 -16.43 -48.88 40.51
CA ALA A 11 -16.14 -48.29 41.83
C ALA A 11 -14.64 -48.19 42.18
N LEU A 12 -14.26 -46.96 42.60
CA LEU A 12 -13.26 -46.57 43.60
C LEU A 12 -11.73 -46.72 43.36
N SER A 13 -11.15 -45.60 42.93
CA SER A 13 -10.14 -44.78 43.67
C SER A 13 -8.97 -45.45 44.41
N LEU A 14 -7.74 -45.15 43.97
CA LEU A 14 -6.66 -44.69 44.85
C LEU A 14 -5.57 -43.93 44.06
N GLY A 15 -5.40 -42.64 44.39
CA GLY A 15 -4.12 -41.95 44.55
C GLY A 15 -3.12 -41.86 43.39
N ALA A 16 -3.16 -40.74 42.66
CA ALA A 16 -1.95 -40.06 42.21
C ALA A 16 -2.24 -38.55 42.09
N SER A 17 -1.94 -37.83 43.16
CA SER A 17 -1.96 -36.37 43.20
C SER A 17 -0.80 -35.83 42.35
N LEU A 18 -1.04 -35.55 41.07
CA LEU A 18 -0.21 -34.64 40.30
C LEU A 18 -0.83 -33.25 40.41
N SER A 19 -0.16 -32.42 41.20
CA SER A 19 -0.39 -30.99 41.33
C SER A 19 -0.27 -30.31 39.96
N VAL A 20 -1.39 -30.20 39.27
CA VAL A 20 -1.59 -29.22 38.19
C VAL A 20 -1.68 -27.87 38.88
N GLY A 21 -0.55 -27.16 38.95
CA GLY A 21 -0.56 -25.74 39.29
C GLY A 21 -1.49 -25.00 38.31
N PRO A 22 -2.16 -23.93 38.75
CA PRO A 22 -3.01 -23.16 37.86
C PRO A 22 -2.13 -22.68 36.70
N GLY A 23 -2.39 -23.23 35.51
CA GLY A 23 -1.84 -22.73 34.27
C GLY A 23 -2.26 -21.28 34.17
N GLY A 24 -1.33 -20.38 34.48
CA GLY A 24 -1.48 -18.98 34.17
C GLY A 24 -1.84 -18.90 32.70
N GLN A 25 -2.97 -18.29 32.39
CA GLN A 25 -3.26 -17.86 31.04
C GLN A 25 -2.06 -16.99 30.64
N ALA A 26 -1.23 -17.49 29.73
CA ALA A 26 -0.18 -16.69 29.12
C ALA A 26 -0.89 -15.68 28.21
N ALA A 27 -1.41 -14.61 28.81
CA ALA A 27 -1.78 -13.42 28.08
C ALA A 27 -0.49 -12.83 27.50
N ALA A 28 -0.53 -12.42 26.24
CA ALA A 28 0.56 -11.63 25.67
C ALA A 28 0.60 -10.29 26.43
N GLN A 29 1.44 -10.22 27.46
CA GLN A 29 1.60 -9.04 28.29
C GLN A 29 2.72 -8.19 27.72
N GLU A 30 2.40 -6.93 27.42
CA GLU A 30 3.37 -5.90 27.05
C GLU A 30 4.43 -5.76 28.15
N SER A 31 5.70 -5.53 27.76
CA SER A 31 6.74 -5.26 28.76
C SER A 31 6.46 -3.92 29.44
N ASP A 32 7.02 -3.73 30.65
CA ASP A 32 6.98 -2.41 31.28
C ASP A 32 7.65 -1.38 30.34
N PRO A 33 7.04 -0.19 30.12
CA PRO A 33 7.63 0.86 29.30
C PRO A 33 8.97 1.33 29.88
N GLU A 34 9.96 1.53 29.01
CA GLU A 34 11.26 2.09 29.39
C GLU A 34 11.63 3.29 28.52
N ALA A 35 12.24 4.31 29.13
CA ALA A 35 12.72 5.48 28.40
C ALA A 35 13.99 5.15 27.61
N ALA A 36 13.94 5.33 26.29
CA ALA A 36 15.02 4.98 25.37
C ALA A 36 15.35 6.12 24.38
N PHE A 37 16.59 6.14 23.91
CA PHE A 37 16.99 6.89 22.74
C PHE A 37 16.54 6.14 21.48
N VAL A 38 15.93 6.86 20.55
CA VAL A 38 15.46 6.34 19.27
C VAL A 38 15.75 7.34 18.15
N TYR A 39 15.78 6.86 16.92
CA TYR A 39 15.65 7.73 15.75
C TYR A 39 14.21 7.65 15.23
N GLY A 40 13.46 8.75 15.30
CA GLY A 40 12.27 8.92 14.47
C GLY A 40 12.70 9.11 13.02
N ILE A 41 11.96 8.55 12.07
CA ILE A 41 12.36 8.48 10.66
C ILE A 41 11.16 8.86 9.80
N ASN A 42 11.33 9.86 8.94
CA ASN A 42 10.49 10.07 7.78
C ASN A 42 11.33 9.68 6.56
N ALA A 43 11.22 8.42 6.15
CA ALA A 43 11.97 7.89 5.03
C ALA A 43 11.26 8.27 3.73
N ALA A 44 11.98 8.92 2.83
CA ALA A 44 11.45 9.22 1.51
C ALA A 44 11.32 7.92 0.71
N ILE A 45 10.16 7.78 0.05
CA ILE A 45 9.85 6.76 -0.94
C ILE A 45 9.34 7.46 -2.20
N PRO A 46 9.25 6.80 -3.36
CA PRO A 46 8.66 7.42 -4.54
C PRO A 46 7.29 8.03 -4.23
N ASP A 47 7.13 9.34 -4.52
CA ASP A 47 5.95 10.18 -4.27
C ASP A 47 5.44 10.31 -2.82
N ASN A 48 6.15 9.76 -1.82
CA ASN A 48 5.62 9.72 -0.46
C ASN A 48 6.69 9.63 0.63
N TYR A 49 6.26 9.62 1.89
CA TYR A 49 7.09 9.39 3.06
C TYR A 49 6.52 8.28 3.92
N VAL A 50 7.40 7.43 4.44
CA VAL A 50 7.05 6.45 5.47
C VAL A 50 7.53 6.95 6.82
N GLY A 51 6.58 7.22 7.71
CA GLY A 51 6.83 7.50 9.11
C GLY A 51 7.12 6.20 9.87
N THR A 52 8.33 6.07 10.41
CA THR A 52 8.77 4.91 11.18
C THR A 52 9.78 5.33 12.25
N TYR A 53 10.35 4.38 12.99
CA TYR A 53 11.41 4.68 13.94
C TYR A 53 12.34 3.50 14.16
N ALA A 54 13.57 3.78 14.58
CA ALA A 54 14.57 2.79 14.94
C ALA A 54 14.78 2.77 16.47
N PRO A 55 14.33 1.72 17.17
CA PRO A 55 14.61 1.52 18.60
C PRO A 55 16.08 1.12 18.84
N PRO A 56 16.52 1.00 20.11
CA PRO A 56 17.84 0.48 20.47
C PRO A 56 18.20 -0.86 19.80
N ALA A 57 17.22 -1.75 19.64
CA ALA A 57 17.41 -3.06 19.04
C ALA A 57 17.64 -3.04 17.52
N ALA A 58 17.28 -1.95 16.83
CA ALA A 58 17.49 -1.83 15.39
C ALA A 58 18.93 -1.37 15.10
N PRO A 59 19.81 -2.20 14.50
CA PRO A 59 21.23 -1.89 14.37
C PRO A 59 21.55 -0.91 13.23
N ALA A 60 20.61 -0.70 12.31
CA ALA A 60 20.81 0.08 11.11
C ALA A 60 19.54 0.82 10.69
N LEU A 61 19.73 1.96 10.04
CA LEU A 61 18.70 2.71 9.32
C LEU A 61 18.89 2.46 7.82
N TYR A 62 17.80 2.37 7.07
CA TYR A 62 17.80 2.15 5.62
C TYR A 62 17.01 3.28 4.96
N LEU A 63 17.64 4.01 4.05
CA LEU A 63 17.05 5.14 3.33
C LEU A 63 17.37 5.02 1.83
N LEU A 64 16.52 5.60 0.99
CA LEU A 64 16.79 5.67 -0.45
C LEU A 64 17.84 6.73 -0.77
N ALA A 65 18.65 6.47 -1.79
CA ALA A 65 19.47 7.47 -2.45
C ALA A 65 18.60 8.42 -3.29
N ASP A 66 19.15 9.59 -3.63
CA ASP A 66 18.55 10.61 -4.50
C ASP A 66 17.23 11.21 -3.98
N LEU A 67 16.84 10.87 -2.74
CA LEU A 67 15.65 11.37 -2.08
C LEU A 67 15.98 11.81 -0.66
N THR A 68 15.51 13.01 -0.28
CA THR A 68 15.77 13.54 1.05
C THR A 68 14.86 12.90 2.08
N SER A 69 15.45 12.06 2.94
CA SER A 69 14.79 11.54 4.14
C SER A 69 15.14 12.39 5.36
N VAL A 70 14.34 12.35 6.42
CA VAL A 70 14.68 13.04 7.68
C VAL A 70 14.74 12.05 8.83
N ILE A 71 15.83 12.11 9.60
CA ILE A 71 15.95 11.36 10.86
C ILE A 71 15.98 12.32 12.05
N SER A 72 15.22 12.03 13.08
CA SER A 72 15.06 12.87 14.27
C SER A 72 15.50 12.11 15.50
N PRO A 73 16.64 12.45 16.12
CA PRO A 73 17.05 11.87 17.41
C PRO A 73 16.05 12.26 18.51
N ARG A 74 15.42 11.28 19.16
CA ARG A 74 14.40 11.51 20.18
C ARG A 74 14.59 10.63 21.40
N ARG A 75 14.05 11.08 22.53
CA ARG A 75 13.82 10.26 23.71
C ARG A 75 12.32 9.98 23.83
N THR A 76 11.97 8.71 23.97
CA THR A 76 10.58 8.26 24.13
C THR A 76 10.52 7.04 25.04
N GLU A 77 9.33 6.68 25.51
CA GLU A 77 9.10 5.41 26.17
C GLU A 77 8.85 4.34 25.09
N ILE A 78 9.50 3.19 25.23
CA ILE A 78 9.27 2.03 24.37
C ILE A 78 8.84 0.83 25.22
N ALA A 79 7.95 0.02 24.68
CA ALA A 79 7.57 -1.25 25.27
C ALA A 79 7.56 -2.34 24.20
N PHE A 80 8.00 -3.53 24.55
CA PHE A 80 7.99 -4.67 23.64
C PHE A 80 6.60 -5.29 23.59
N TRP A 81 6.06 -5.42 22.37
CA TRP A 81 4.75 -5.99 22.08
C TRP A 81 4.89 -7.41 21.51
N PRO A 82 4.61 -8.48 22.30
CA PRO A 82 4.91 -9.85 21.89
C PRO A 82 4.11 -10.35 20.68
N ILE A 83 2.91 -9.79 20.43
CA ILE A 83 2.06 -10.25 19.31
C ILE A 83 2.67 -9.89 17.96
N THR A 84 3.31 -8.72 17.87
CA THR A 84 3.95 -8.25 16.64
C THR A 84 5.46 -8.44 16.67
N ASN A 85 6.02 -8.88 17.81
CA ASN A 85 7.46 -9.04 18.02
C ASN A 85 8.25 -7.74 17.74
N GLU A 86 7.68 -6.61 18.16
CA GLU A 86 8.18 -5.26 17.89
C GLU A 86 8.13 -4.42 19.17
N TYR A 87 9.05 -3.47 19.30
CA TYR A 87 8.87 -2.36 20.21
C TYR A 87 7.81 -1.41 19.66
N ARG A 88 7.00 -0.86 20.57
CA ARG A 88 6.03 0.21 20.33
C ARG A 88 6.48 1.47 21.05
N PRO A 89 6.51 2.63 20.37
CA PRO A 89 6.84 3.89 20.99
C PRO A 89 5.60 4.54 21.59
N ASN A 90 5.74 5.20 22.73
CA ASN A 90 4.70 6.01 23.35
C ASN A 90 5.04 7.50 23.20
N TRP A 91 4.86 8.02 21.99
CA TRP A 91 5.10 9.43 21.66
C TRP A 91 4.18 10.39 22.42
N SER A 92 3.03 9.92 22.92
CA SER A 92 2.15 10.74 23.77
C SER A 92 2.67 10.91 25.20
N ALA A 93 3.36 9.90 25.75
CA ALA A 93 3.93 9.98 27.09
C ALA A 93 5.27 10.73 27.10
N LEU A 94 6.14 10.44 26.12
CA LEU A 94 7.46 11.07 26.02
C LEU A 94 7.86 11.21 24.55
N ASN A 95 8.18 12.43 24.11
CA ASN A 95 8.60 12.70 22.73
C ASN A 95 9.56 13.91 22.65
N GLU A 96 10.66 13.81 23.38
CA GLU A 96 11.61 14.91 23.53
C GLU A 96 12.70 14.84 22.45
N PRO A 97 13.01 15.94 21.75
CA PRO A 97 14.15 15.98 20.85
C PRO A 97 15.46 15.88 21.66
N VAL A 98 16.43 15.13 21.14
CA VAL A 98 17.76 15.04 21.75
C VAL A 98 18.70 16.00 21.01
N PRO A 99 19.21 17.06 21.67
CA PRO A 99 20.03 18.06 21.01
C PRO A 99 21.39 17.49 20.61
N GLY A 100 21.91 17.94 19.47
CA GLY A 100 23.25 17.57 19.01
C GLY A 100 23.43 17.78 17.51
N VAL A 101 24.61 17.42 17.03
CA VAL A 101 24.98 17.36 15.62
C VAL A 101 25.13 15.89 15.23
N LEU A 102 24.50 15.48 14.13
CA LEU A 102 24.63 14.14 13.61
C LEU A 102 25.96 14.03 12.85
N GLU A 103 26.88 13.22 13.35
CA GLU A 103 28.10 12.88 12.64
C GLU A 103 27.87 11.67 11.76
N ILE A 104 28.25 11.77 10.50
CA ILE A 104 28.19 10.68 9.52
C ILE A 104 29.61 10.35 9.08
N SER A 105 29.98 9.09 9.20
CA SER A 105 31.30 8.60 8.83
C SER A 105 31.22 7.44 7.85
N GLN A 106 32.18 7.36 6.94
CA GLN A 106 32.36 6.27 6.00
C GLN A 106 33.78 5.74 6.14
N ASN A 107 33.91 4.42 6.34
CA ASN A 107 35.22 3.77 6.54
C ASN A 107 36.08 4.44 7.64
N GLY A 108 35.44 4.92 8.71
CA GLY A 108 36.10 5.59 9.83
C GLY A 108 36.47 7.07 9.60
N THR A 109 36.19 7.61 8.40
CA THR A 109 36.41 9.03 8.09
C THR A 109 35.09 9.78 8.21
N LEU A 110 35.09 10.93 8.90
CA LEU A 110 33.92 11.81 8.97
C LEU A 110 33.66 12.40 7.56
N VAL A 111 32.47 12.19 7.03
CA VAL A 111 32.06 12.64 5.69
C VAL A 111 31.01 13.74 5.72
N ALA A 112 30.22 13.82 6.80
CA ALA A 112 29.25 14.90 6.98
C ALA A 112 28.97 15.16 8.47
N GLU A 113 28.60 16.40 8.77
CA GLU A 113 28.03 16.84 10.03
C GLU A 113 26.70 17.53 9.72
N ILE A 114 25.61 17.02 10.27
CA ILE A 114 24.26 17.51 9.97
C ILE A 114 23.69 18.14 11.23
N VAL A 115 23.30 19.41 11.10
CA VAL A 115 22.66 20.16 12.18
C VAL A 115 21.14 19.99 12.10
N PRO A 116 20.44 20.04 13.25
CA PRO A 116 18.99 19.99 13.25
C PRO A 116 18.42 21.13 12.41
N THR A 117 17.52 20.79 11.48
CA THR A 117 16.87 21.71 10.55
C THR A 117 15.36 21.58 10.72
N ASP A 118 14.66 22.71 10.68
CA ASP A 118 13.20 22.72 10.68
C ASP A 118 12.69 22.10 9.38
N TYR A 119 11.63 21.31 9.45
CA TYR A 119 11.01 20.70 8.28
C TYR A 119 9.51 20.55 8.47
N THR A 120 8.79 20.51 7.35
CA THR A 120 7.40 20.07 7.29
C THR A 120 7.23 19.24 6.03
N ILE A 121 6.32 18.27 6.09
CA ILE A 121 5.92 17.45 4.95
C ILE A 121 4.45 17.75 4.69
N HIS A 122 4.17 18.21 3.48
CA HIS A 122 2.81 18.42 3.02
C HIS A 122 2.39 17.27 2.11
N PHE A 123 1.21 16.74 2.38
CA PHE A 123 0.56 15.71 1.61
C PHE A 123 -0.60 16.37 0.86
N GLU A 124 -0.48 16.48 -0.45
CA GLU A 124 -1.50 17.07 -1.31
C GLU A 124 -2.33 15.96 -1.94
N GLN A 125 -3.66 16.11 -1.90
CA GLN A 125 -4.59 15.21 -2.56
C GLN A 125 -5.19 15.91 -3.77
N GLN A 126 -4.75 15.51 -4.97
CA GLN A 126 -5.24 16.04 -6.23
C GLN A 126 -5.59 14.89 -7.19
N ASP A 127 -6.77 14.94 -7.82
CA ASP A 127 -7.22 13.95 -8.82
C ASP A 127 -7.12 12.48 -8.35
N GLY A 128 -7.41 12.24 -7.07
CA GLY A 128 -7.32 10.92 -6.44
C GLY A 128 -5.89 10.46 -6.09
N ILE A 129 -4.89 11.32 -6.27
CA ILE A 129 -3.47 11.04 -6.01
C ILE A 129 -3.06 11.77 -4.73
N THR A 130 -2.34 11.07 -3.84
CA THR A 130 -1.64 11.72 -2.72
C THR A 130 -0.16 11.80 -3.04
N THR A 131 0.37 13.02 -3.17
CA THR A 131 1.80 13.29 -3.29
C THR A 131 2.32 13.95 -2.02
N ALA A 132 3.57 13.67 -1.66
CA ALA A 132 4.20 14.31 -0.52
C ALA A 132 5.39 15.17 -0.94
N GLU A 133 5.45 16.40 -0.42
CA GLU A 133 6.56 17.33 -0.62
C GLU A 133 7.18 17.69 0.74
N ILE A 134 8.50 17.64 0.82
CA ILE A 134 9.25 18.09 1.99
C ILE A 134 9.75 19.52 1.80
N PHE A 135 9.58 20.33 2.83
CA PHE A 135 10.16 21.67 2.92
C PHE A 135 11.17 21.70 4.06
N LEU A 136 12.29 22.41 3.89
CA LEU A 136 13.39 22.48 4.85
C LEU A 136 13.73 23.94 5.21
N GLY A 137 14.14 24.17 6.46
CA GLY A 137 14.59 25.46 6.95
C GLY A 137 13.53 26.57 6.79
N ALA A 138 13.92 27.68 6.17
CA ALA A 138 13.00 28.80 5.93
C ALA A 138 11.80 28.40 5.06
N ASP A 139 12.00 27.52 4.06
CA ASP A 139 10.92 27.05 3.20
C ASP A 139 9.89 26.25 3.99
N ALA A 140 10.33 25.53 5.04
CA ALA A 140 9.43 24.80 5.93
C ALA A 140 8.53 25.73 6.74
N ILE A 141 9.10 26.81 7.27
CA ILE A 141 8.36 27.83 8.02
C ILE A 141 7.34 28.50 7.11
N ASP A 142 7.76 28.90 5.91
CA ASP A 142 6.88 29.56 4.95
C ASP A 142 5.77 28.62 4.44
N ALA A 143 6.09 27.35 4.19
CA ALA A 143 5.11 26.34 3.79
C ALA A 143 4.06 26.13 4.89
N GLN A 144 4.51 25.93 6.13
CA GLN A 144 3.60 25.75 7.27
C GLN A 144 2.71 26.97 7.49
N ALA A 145 3.26 28.19 7.39
CA ALA A 145 2.48 29.42 7.50
C ALA A 145 1.42 29.54 6.38
N ARG A 146 1.75 29.15 5.14
CA ARG A 146 0.78 29.09 4.03
C ARG A 146 -0.34 28.09 4.32
N PHE A 147 -0.01 26.92 4.88
CA PHE A 147 -1.00 25.91 5.24
C PHE A 147 -1.95 26.41 6.34
N GLU A 148 -1.43 27.00 7.40
CA GLU A 148 -2.23 27.59 8.49
C GLU A 148 -3.15 28.70 8.00
N ALA A 149 -2.67 29.54 7.07
CA ALA A 149 -3.49 30.57 6.44
C ALA A 149 -4.65 29.95 5.61
N ARG A 150 -4.40 28.85 4.89
CA ARG A 150 -5.47 28.12 4.17
C ARG A 150 -6.49 27.51 5.14
N GLN A 151 -6.04 26.95 6.27
CA GLN A 151 -6.95 26.43 7.31
C GLN A 151 -7.84 27.54 7.87
N ALA A 152 -7.28 28.70 8.20
CA ALA A 152 -8.04 29.84 8.69
C ALA A 152 -9.07 30.33 7.67
N ALA A 153 -8.68 30.45 6.39
CA ALA A 153 -9.57 30.84 5.31
C ALA A 153 -10.71 29.84 5.10
N PHE A 154 -10.41 28.53 5.12
CA PHE A 154 -11.42 27.47 5.00
C PHE A 154 -12.40 27.47 6.18
N GLN A 155 -11.90 27.66 7.41
CA GLN A 155 -12.76 27.77 8.60
C GLN A 155 -13.71 28.97 8.50
N GLN A 156 -13.21 30.11 8.02
CA GLN A 156 -14.04 31.29 7.79
C GLN A 156 -15.09 31.03 6.71
N ALA A 157 -14.69 30.51 5.55
CA ALA A 157 -15.61 30.18 4.46
C ALA A 157 -16.67 29.14 4.86
N SER A 158 -16.30 28.17 5.70
CA SER A 158 -17.24 27.19 6.27
C SER A 158 -18.27 27.85 7.18
N ASN A 159 -17.84 28.78 8.04
CA ASN A 159 -18.75 29.52 8.90
C ASN A 159 -19.74 30.36 8.07
N ASP A 160 -19.25 31.05 7.04
CA ASP A 160 -20.06 31.87 6.14
C ASP A 160 -21.06 30.99 5.36
N TYR A 161 -20.63 29.83 4.86
CA TYR A 161 -21.49 28.85 4.21
C TYR A 161 -22.61 28.35 5.14
N PHE A 162 -22.30 27.95 6.38
CA PHE A 162 -23.32 27.46 7.31
C PHE A 162 -24.31 28.55 7.72
N GLN A 163 -23.89 29.82 7.74
CA GLN A 163 -24.81 30.94 7.93
C GLN A 163 -25.73 31.11 6.73
N ALA A 164 -25.17 31.16 5.52
CA ALA A 164 -25.93 31.30 4.28
C ALA A 164 -26.91 30.13 4.06
N GLU A 165 -26.54 28.91 4.46
CA GLU A 165 -27.37 27.71 4.38
C GLU A 165 -28.60 27.83 5.29
N ARG A 166 -28.44 28.37 6.51
CA ARG A 166 -29.57 28.64 7.41
C ARG A 166 -30.52 29.67 6.80
N ASP A 167 -29.97 30.79 6.33
CA ASP A 167 -30.76 31.87 5.73
C ASP A 167 -31.50 31.38 4.47
N TRP A 168 -30.85 30.52 3.67
CA TRP A 168 -31.45 29.88 2.50
C TRP A 168 -32.59 28.92 2.89
N GLN A 169 -32.42 28.06 3.90
CA GLN A 169 -33.46 27.13 4.36
C GLN A 169 -34.71 27.87 4.87
N GLU A 170 -34.52 28.98 5.59
CA GLU A 170 -35.62 29.85 6.02
C GLU A 170 -36.35 30.46 4.80
N ALA A 171 -35.62 31.01 3.83
CA ALA A 171 -36.19 31.60 2.63
C ALA A 171 -36.91 30.57 1.73
N VAL A 172 -36.39 29.34 1.62
CA VAL A 172 -37.06 28.23 0.91
C VAL A 172 -38.38 27.88 1.59
N THR A 173 -38.40 27.80 2.92
CA THR A 173 -39.60 27.49 3.70
C THR A 173 -40.66 28.57 3.49
N GLU A 174 -40.29 29.86 3.60
CA GLU A 174 -41.19 30.98 3.36
C GLU A 174 -41.73 30.97 1.91
N ALA A 175 -40.86 30.75 0.92
CA ALA A 175 -41.27 30.66 -0.48
C ALA A 175 -42.24 29.49 -0.73
N GLN A 176 -42.07 28.36 -0.03
CA GLN A 176 -43.00 27.23 -0.10
C GLN A 176 -44.37 27.56 0.50
N GLU A 177 -44.42 28.22 1.66
CA GLU A 177 -45.67 28.67 2.29
C GLU A 177 -46.44 29.65 1.38
N ARG A 178 -45.75 30.63 0.80
CA ARG A 178 -46.34 31.61 -0.11
C ARG A 178 -46.83 30.97 -1.41
N ARG A 179 -46.10 29.99 -1.95
CA ARG A 179 -46.57 29.19 -3.10
C ARG A 179 -47.84 28.41 -2.78
N GLN A 180 -47.96 27.82 -1.59
CA GLN A 180 -49.18 27.14 -1.16
C GLN A 180 -50.37 28.10 -1.02
N ALA A 181 -50.12 29.37 -0.67
CA ALA A 181 -51.11 30.44 -0.66
C ALA A 181 -51.49 30.96 -2.07
N GLY A 182 -50.89 30.43 -3.13
CA GLY A 182 -51.18 30.77 -4.53
C GLY A 182 -50.31 31.89 -5.11
N GLU A 183 -49.27 32.33 -4.41
CA GLU A 183 -48.32 33.33 -4.91
C GLU A 183 -47.24 32.70 -5.81
N THR A 184 -46.83 33.41 -6.85
CA THR A 184 -45.65 33.03 -7.63
C THR A 184 -44.41 33.63 -6.95
N VAL A 185 -43.57 32.77 -6.37
CA VAL A 185 -42.35 33.15 -5.65
C VAL A 185 -41.16 32.38 -6.20
N ASP A 186 -40.06 33.08 -6.46
CA ASP A 186 -38.78 32.48 -6.86
C ASP A 186 -38.04 31.96 -5.62
N VAL A 187 -37.48 30.75 -5.75
CA VAL A 187 -36.70 30.13 -4.68
C VAL A 187 -35.23 30.55 -4.83
N PRO A 188 -34.57 31.03 -3.77
CA PRO A 188 -33.17 31.42 -3.84
C PRO A 188 -32.27 30.23 -4.19
N VAL A 189 -31.15 30.51 -4.85
CA VAL A 189 -30.13 29.50 -5.18
C VAL A 189 -29.46 29.05 -3.88
N ALA A 190 -29.22 27.74 -3.75
CA ALA A 190 -28.52 27.18 -2.59
C ALA A 190 -27.08 27.73 -2.54
N PRO A 191 -26.55 28.02 -1.33
CA PRO A 191 -25.17 28.46 -1.20
C PRO A 191 -24.20 27.36 -1.62
N ALA A 192 -23.08 27.74 -2.23
CA ALA A 192 -22.03 26.81 -2.61
C ALA A 192 -21.17 26.44 -1.40
N ARG A 193 -20.87 25.15 -1.24
CA ARG A 193 -19.95 24.66 -0.20
C ARG A 193 -18.52 25.15 -0.50
N PRO A 194 -17.71 25.52 0.51
CA PRO A 194 -16.31 25.84 0.29
C PRO A 194 -15.52 24.62 -0.19
N ASP A 195 -14.56 24.87 -1.08
CA ASP A 195 -13.63 23.84 -1.55
C ASP A 195 -12.79 23.30 -0.38
N PRO A 196 -12.53 21.98 -0.33
CA PRO A 196 -11.64 21.41 0.67
C PRO A 196 -10.21 21.95 0.54
N ILE A 197 -9.46 21.96 1.64
CA ILE A 197 -8.09 22.50 1.67
C ILE A 197 -7.14 21.75 0.71
N GLY A 198 -7.41 20.46 0.45
CA GLY A 198 -6.64 19.61 -0.47
C GLY A 198 -5.23 19.24 0.02
N ILE A 199 -4.79 19.80 1.16
CA ILE A 199 -3.46 19.59 1.74
C ILE A 199 -3.60 19.15 3.20
N PHE A 200 -2.74 18.22 3.60
CA PHE A 200 -2.48 17.85 4.99
C PHE A 200 -1.01 18.11 5.32
N SER A 201 -0.71 18.54 6.54
CA SER A 201 0.65 18.82 7.01
C SER A 201 0.97 17.99 8.24
N ASN A 202 2.20 17.49 8.36
CA ASN A 202 2.70 16.89 9.61
C ASN A 202 3.17 17.93 10.65
N GLY A 203 3.01 19.22 10.36
CA GLY A 203 3.40 20.34 11.20
C GLY A 203 4.89 20.68 11.11
N LEU A 204 5.27 21.79 11.72
CA LEU A 204 6.68 22.20 11.80
C LEU A 204 7.42 21.33 12.82
N ASN A 205 8.38 20.55 12.34
CA ASN A 205 9.19 19.61 13.10
C ASN A 205 10.68 19.95 12.98
N GLN A 206 11.52 19.30 13.79
CA GLN A 206 12.98 19.43 13.71
C GLN A 206 13.64 18.06 13.51
N GLY A 207 14.60 17.97 12.60
CA GLY A 207 15.30 16.72 12.27
C GLY A 207 16.56 16.94 11.45
N MET A 208 17.20 15.84 11.06
CA MET A 208 18.43 15.82 10.27
C MET A 208 18.09 15.36 8.86
N PRO A 209 18.07 16.25 7.85
CA PRO A 209 17.85 15.86 6.46
C PRO A 209 19.05 15.05 5.98
N ILE A 210 18.79 13.86 5.45
CA ILE A 210 19.78 12.93 4.91
C ILE A 210 19.56 12.84 3.41
N ASP A 211 20.55 13.30 2.67
CA ASP A 211 20.69 13.13 1.24
C ASP A 211 22.14 12.74 0.98
N LEU A 212 22.35 11.46 0.67
CA LEU A 212 23.66 10.83 0.56
C LEU A 212 23.66 9.87 -0.62
N GLU A 213 24.84 9.67 -1.18
CA GLU A 213 25.06 8.64 -2.20
C GLU A 213 24.84 7.22 -1.65
N PRO A 214 24.54 6.24 -2.52
CA PRO A 214 24.44 4.84 -2.12
C PRO A 214 25.71 4.36 -1.38
N GLY A 215 25.53 3.75 -0.22
CA GLY A 215 26.66 3.32 0.59
C GLY A 215 26.30 2.88 2.00
N ARG A 216 27.33 2.42 2.71
CA ARG A 216 27.26 2.08 4.14
C ARG A 216 28.03 3.11 4.95
N TYR A 217 27.33 3.72 5.88
CA TYR A 217 27.82 4.76 6.77
C TYR A 217 27.65 4.32 8.23
N ALA A 218 28.38 4.97 9.12
CA ALA A 218 28.14 4.92 10.56
C ALA A 218 27.74 6.32 11.02
N ILE A 219 26.66 6.38 11.78
CA ILE A 219 26.13 7.62 12.34
C ILE A 219 26.19 7.58 13.85
N ARG A 220 26.36 8.76 14.46
CA ARG A 220 26.25 8.97 15.90
C ARG A 220 25.87 10.42 16.18
N LEU A 221 25.26 10.69 17.32
CA LEU A 221 24.89 12.04 17.73
C LEU A 221 25.95 12.60 18.68
N ARG A 222 26.55 13.73 18.33
CA ARG A 222 27.42 14.49 19.23
C ARG A 222 26.60 15.56 19.95
N GLY A 223 26.55 15.49 21.27
CA GLY A 223 25.85 16.45 22.11
C GLY A 223 26.53 17.83 22.14
N PRO A 224 25.85 18.87 22.65
CA PRO A 224 26.39 20.22 22.77
C PRO A 224 27.64 20.33 23.65
N ASP A 225 27.83 19.38 24.57
CA ASP A 225 29.01 19.24 25.44
C ASP A 225 30.20 18.55 24.75
N GLY A 226 30.04 18.18 23.47
CA GLY A 226 31.04 17.46 22.68
C GLY A 226 31.08 15.95 22.95
N ALA A 227 30.29 15.42 23.87
CA ALA A 227 30.23 13.98 24.14
C ALA A 227 29.37 13.25 23.10
N ILE A 228 29.62 11.96 22.90
CA ILE A 228 28.70 11.12 22.09
C ILE A 228 27.50 10.76 22.96
N VAL A 229 26.31 10.99 22.42
CA VAL A 229 25.06 10.64 23.09
C VAL A 229 24.95 9.11 23.18
N PRO A 230 24.81 8.54 24.39
CA PRO A 230 24.74 7.10 24.57
C PRO A 230 23.60 6.46 23.76
N GLY A 231 23.90 5.34 23.08
CA GLY A 231 22.92 4.61 22.30
C GLY A 231 22.57 5.24 20.96
N SER A 232 23.26 6.31 20.53
CA SER A 232 23.05 6.94 19.22
C SER A 232 23.77 6.25 18.07
N ASP A 233 24.81 5.46 18.33
CA ASP A 233 25.58 4.81 17.27
C ASP A 233 24.71 3.83 16.46
N ARG A 234 24.64 4.02 15.14
CA ARG A 234 23.93 3.13 14.20
C ARG A 234 24.70 3.00 12.89
N ALA A 235 24.44 1.90 12.18
CA ALA A 235 24.74 1.89 10.75
C ALA A 235 23.66 2.68 9.99
N LEU A 236 24.05 3.35 8.92
CA LEU A 236 23.14 3.99 7.97
C LEU A 236 23.43 3.40 6.59
N ILE A 237 22.42 2.79 5.98
CA ILE A 237 22.50 2.13 4.68
C ILE A 237 21.68 2.95 3.70
N ILE A 238 22.36 3.53 2.72
CA ILE A 238 21.74 4.25 1.62
C ILE A 238 21.77 3.33 0.40
N PHE A 239 20.63 3.11 -0.24
CA PHE A 239 20.52 2.20 -1.36
C PHE A 239 19.72 2.80 -2.51
N ALA A 240 20.09 2.41 -3.72
CA ALA A 240 19.46 2.84 -4.96
C ALA A 240 18.72 1.65 -5.61
N PRO A 241 17.75 1.92 -6.49
CA PRO A 241 17.22 0.88 -7.36
C PRO A 241 18.30 0.39 -8.32
N ARG A 242 18.21 -0.87 -8.78
CA ARG A 242 19.14 -1.39 -9.80
C ARG A 242 18.61 -1.27 -11.23
N ARG A 243 17.28 -1.14 -11.37
CA ARG A 243 16.55 -1.12 -12.64
C ARG A 243 15.30 -0.27 -12.48
N ASP A 244 14.94 0.39 -13.57
CA ASP A 244 13.68 1.09 -13.76
C ASP A 244 12.84 0.37 -14.80
N GLY A 245 11.54 0.62 -14.76
CA GLY A 245 10.56 0.11 -15.70
C GLY A 245 9.23 0.80 -15.49
N VAL A 246 8.19 0.18 -16.03
CA VAL A 246 6.81 0.63 -15.85
C VAL A 246 6.07 -0.50 -15.17
N GLY A 247 5.35 -0.21 -14.09
CA GLY A 247 4.40 -1.10 -13.44
C GLY A 247 2.97 -0.61 -13.63
N TYR A 248 2.01 -1.37 -13.14
CA TYR A 248 0.59 -1.00 -13.22
C TYR A 248 -0.09 -1.22 -11.87
N SER A 249 -0.90 -0.25 -11.45
CA SER A 249 -1.99 -0.52 -10.51
C SER A 249 -3.25 -0.80 -11.35
N VAL A 250 -3.90 -1.92 -11.08
CA VAL A 250 -4.99 -2.47 -11.88
C VAL A 250 -6.26 -2.34 -11.06
N VAL A 251 -7.15 -1.46 -11.47
CA VAL A 251 -8.45 -1.26 -10.81
C VAL A 251 -9.49 -2.13 -11.52
N PRO A 252 -9.98 -3.22 -10.92
CA PRO A 252 -11.01 -4.04 -11.54
C PRO A 252 -12.37 -3.36 -11.36
N GLU A 253 -13.23 -3.44 -12.37
CA GLU A 253 -14.61 -2.89 -12.32
C GLU A 253 -15.40 -3.36 -11.08
N THR A 254 -15.16 -4.60 -10.63
CA THR A 254 -15.86 -5.20 -9.48
C THR A 254 -15.27 -4.84 -8.11
N ARG A 255 -14.06 -4.27 -8.06
CA ARG A 255 -13.35 -3.98 -6.80
C ARG A 255 -12.49 -2.74 -6.92
N TRP A 256 -13.12 -1.59 -7.14
CA TRP A 256 -12.40 -0.35 -7.37
C TRP A 256 -11.59 0.16 -6.16
N THR A 257 -12.01 -0.16 -4.92
CA THR A 257 -11.36 0.30 -3.68
C THR A 257 -10.14 -0.51 -3.26
N THR A 258 -9.81 -1.60 -3.96
CA THR A 258 -8.62 -2.40 -3.68
C THR A 258 -8.01 -2.84 -5.00
N PRO A 259 -7.24 -1.94 -5.63
CA PRO A 259 -6.52 -2.25 -6.86
C PRO A 259 -5.55 -3.42 -6.66
N ASP A 260 -5.34 -4.19 -7.72
CA ASP A 260 -4.29 -5.21 -7.78
C ASP A 260 -3.00 -4.58 -8.32
N GLU A 261 -1.85 -4.92 -7.74
CA GLU A 261 -0.55 -4.37 -8.16
C GLU A 261 0.18 -5.32 -9.12
N SER A 262 0.72 -4.76 -10.20
CA SER A 262 1.57 -5.43 -11.19
C SER A 262 2.88 -4.64 -11.40
N PRO A 263 3.75 -4.57 -10.38
CA PRO A 263 4.93 -3.71 -10.42
C PRO A 263 6.06 -4.27 -11.29
N SER A 264 6.12 -5.59 -11.51
CA SER A 264 7.23 -6.20 -12.24
C SER A 264 6.96 -6.22 -13.75
N PRO A 265 7.98 -5.91 -14.59
CA PRO A 265 7.91 -6.01 -16.05
C PRO A 265 7.48 -7.39 -16.60
N ASN A 266 7.62 -8.44 -15.81
CA ASN A 266 7.32 -9.82 -16.21
C ASN A 266 5.96 -10.31 -15.70
N ASP A 267 5.21 -9.47 -15.00
CA ASP A 267 3.92 -9.82 -14.46
C ASP A 267 2.89 -10.00 -15.58
N VAL A 268 1.87 -10.81 -15.29
CA VAL A 268 0.72 -11.01 -16.16
C VAL A 268 -0.51 -10.46 -15.43
N ILE A 269 -1.25 -9.59 -16.10
CA ILE A 269 -2.49 -9.02 -15.58
C ILE A 269 -3.63 -9.99 -15.89
N TYR A 270 -4.44 -10.32 -14.90
CA TYR A 270 -5.60 -11.18 -15.06
C TYR A 270 -6.89 -10.40 -14.83
N GLY A 271 -7.91 -10.68 -15.63
CA GLY A 271 -9.24 -10.13 -15.42
C GLY A 271 -10.34 -11.13 -15.76
N ALA A 272 -11.58 -10.78 -15.40
CA ALA A 272 -12.75 -11.60 -15.67
C ALA A 272 -13.29 -11.35 -17.10
N ALA A 273 -13.96 -12.35 -17.68
CA ALA A 273 -14.66 -12.16 -18.95
C ALA A 273 -15.90 -11.27 -18.75
N ASN A 274 -16.25 -10.50 -19.79
CA ASN A 274 -17.29 -9.47 -19.77
C ASN A 274 -17.11 -8.43 -18.67
N SER A 275 -15.87 -7.97 -18.45
CA SER A 275 -15.56 -6.92 -17.47
C SER A 275 -14.55 -5.93 -18.02
N ALA A 276 -14.43 -4.78 -17.35
CA ALA A 276 -13.37 -3.82 -17.58
C ALA A 276 -12.25 -3.92 -16.52
N LEU A 277 -11.02 -3.71 -16.97
CA LEU A 277 -9.90 -3.34 -16.12
C LEU A 277 -9.52 -1.89 -16.42
N TYR A 278 -9.25 -1.11 -15.39
CA TYR A 278 -8.75 0.25 -15.53
C TYR A 278 -7.30 0.28 -15.06
N LEU A 279 -6.39 0.56 -15.98
CA LEU A 279 -4.96 0.51 -15.72
C LEU A 279 -4.41 1.88 -15.37
N GLU A 280 -3.70 1.96 -14.25
CA GLU A 280 -2.90 3.11 -13.86
C GLU A 280 -1.42 2.75 -14.00
N PRO A 281 -0.77 3.14 -15.11
CA PRO A 281 0.65 2.92 -15.26
C PRO A 281 1.44 3.79 -14.28
N ARG A 282 2.53 3.22 -13.79
CA ARG A 282 3.42 3.83 -12.80
C ARG A 282 4.86 3.61 -13.19
N VAL A 283 5.74 4.52 -12.82
CA VAL A 283 7.17 4.24 -12.76
C VAL A 283 7.36 3.12 -11.76
N ALA A 284 8.08 2.07 -12.15
CA ALA A 284 8.42 0.97 -11.27
C ALA A 284 9.93 0.85 -11.14
N ARG A 285 10.41 0.61 -9.92
CA ARG A 285 11.83 0.50 -9.64
C ARG A 285 12.12 -0.75 -8.84
N GLU A 286 13.25 -1.39 -9.10
CA GLU A 286 13.61 -2.64 -8.45
C GLU A 286 14.68 -2.44 -7.38
N TYR A 287 14.31 -2.69 -6.14
CA TYR A 287 15.13 -2.48 -4.95
C TYR A 287 15.58 -3.80 -4.32
N PRO A 288 16.69 -3.80 -3.54
CA PRO A 288 17.01 -4.94 -2.69
C PRO A 288 15.88 -5.15 -1.68
N ALA A 289 15.21 -6.30 -1.73
CA ALA A 289 13.95 -6.54 -1.00
C ALA A 289 14.14 -6.36 0.52
N ARG A 290 15.28 -6.82 1.04
CA ARG A 290 15.64 -6.63 2.45
C ARG A 290 15.80 -5.16 2.84
N ALA A 291 16.45 -4.36 2.00
CA ALA A 291 16.67 -2.94 2.29
C ALA A 291 15.34 -2.17 2.23
N TRP A 292 14.51 -2.45 1.22
CA TRP A 292 13.16 -1.91 1.09
C TRP A 292 12.26 -2.23 2.29
N ALA A 293 12.29 -3.48 2.75
CA ALA A 293 11.51 -3.91 3.91
C ALA A 293 11.97 -3.23 5.22
N LEU A 294 13.28 -3.05 5.40
CA LEU A 294 13.86 -2.42 6.59
C LEU A 294 13.77 -0.88 6.56
N LEU A 295 13.65 -0.27 5.37
CA LEU A 295 13.29 1.14 5.23
C LEU A 295 11.90 1.40 5.79
N GLN A 296 10.92 0.55 5.45
CA GLN A 296 9.54 0.69 5.93
C GLN A 296 9.42 0.37 7.44
N ASN A 297 10.13 -0.66 7.90
CA ASN A 297 10.12 -1.08 9.30
C ASN A 297 11.51 -1.57 9.74
N PRO A 298 12.29 -0.73 10.45
CA PRO A 298 13.64 -1.07 10.92
C PRO A 298 13.69 -2.27 11.90
N GLN A 299 12.56 -2.68 12.46
CA GLN A 299 12.44 -3.79 13.41
C GLN A 299 12.08 -5.11 12.74
N ARG A 300 11.70 -5.09 11.45
CA ARG A 300 11.23 -6.27 10.73
C ARG A 300 12.32 -7.34 10.69
N THR A 301 11.93 -8.59 10.90
CA THR A 301 12.79 -9.73 10.57
C THR A 301 12.85 -9.82 9.05
N ALA A 302 13.93 -9.32 8.47
CA ALA A 302 14.02 -9.15 7.03
C ALA A 302 14.27 -10.49 6.30
N ALA A 303 13.75 -10.58 5.08
CA ALA A 303 13.94 -11.69 4.14
C ALA A 303 15.42 -11.84 3.71
N ASP A 304 15.70 -12.83 2.85
CA ASP A 304 17.03 -13.08 2.34
C ASP A 304 17.62 -11.83 1.66
N ALA A 305 18.89 -11.53 1.97
CA ALA A 305 19.55 -10.31 1.52
C ALA A 305 19.82 -10.28 0.00
N ALA A 306 19.61 -11.40 -0.69
CA ALA A 306 19.86 -11.55 -2.12
C ALA A 306 18.62 -11.25 -2.99
N ASP A 307 17.43 -11.14 -2.37
CA ASP A 307 16.18 -10.94 -3.10
C ASP A 307 15.98 -9.48 -3.54
N TRP A 308 15.18 -9.32 -4.59
CA TRP A 308 14.86 -8.04 -5.20
C TRP A 308 13.34 -7.92 -5.38
N GLU A 309 12.81 -6.73 -5.20
CA GLU A 309 11.38 -6.44 -5.26
C GLU A 309 11.14 -5.22 -6.14
N TRP A 310 10.16 -5.32 -7.04
CA TRP A 310 9.69 -4.20 -7.83
C TRP A 310 8.66 -3.41 -7.03
N VAL A 311 8.81 -2.09 -7.02
CA VAL A 311 7.97 -1.16 -6.28
C VAL A 311 7.44 -0.13 -7.24
N ASN A 312 6.11 0.05 -7.24
CA ASN A 312 5.45 1.12 -7.97
C ASN A 312 5.67 2.47 -7.26
N GLY A 313 5.97 3.49 -8.04
CA GLY A 313 6.07 4.87 -7.61
C GLY A 313 5.08 5.75 -8.37
N GLU A 314 5.64 6.72 -9.08
CA GLU A 314 4.93 7.85 -9.66
C GLU A 314 4.03 7.44 -10.81
N ARG A 315 2.85 8.07 -10.91
CA ARG A 315 1.93 7.78 -12.01
C ARG A 315 2.48 8.31 -13.33
N LEU A 316 2.29 7.52 -14.40
CA LEU A 316 2.61 7.91 -15.76
C LEU A 316 1.36 8.41 -16.46
N ILE A 317 1.23 9.72 -16.60
CA ILE A 317 0.04 10.36 -17.19
C ILE A 317 0.26 10.82 -18.64
N ASP A 318 1.52 11.01 -19.05
CA ASP A 318 1.89 11.52 -20.37
C ASP A 318 2.17 10.36 -21.36
N ALA A 319 1.15 9.52 -21.59
CA ALA A 319 1.24 8.39 -22.50
C ALA A 319 -0.12 8.00 -23.08
N ARG A 320 -0.08 7.12 -24.08
CA ARG A 320 -1.25 6.40 -24.60
C ARG A 320 -1.06 4.91 -24.42
N LEU A 321 -2.11 4.20 -24.01
CA LEU A 321 -2.07 2.75 -23.90
C LEU A 321 -2.51 2.11 -25.24
N GLU A 322 -1.67 1.29 -25.82
CA GLU A 322 -2.01 0.45 -26.97
C GLU A 322 -2.33 -0.98 -26.53
N VAL A 323 -3.45 -1.51 -27.02
CA VAL A 323 -3.80 -2.93 -26.91
C VAL A 323 -3.42 -3.61 -28.22
N VAL A 324 -2.63 -4.66 -28.11
CA VAL A 324 -2.01 -5.40 -29.20
C VAL A 324 -2.52 -6.83 -29.20
N SER A 325 -2.96 -7.31 -30.36
CA SER A 325 -3.31 -8.72 -30.57
C SER A 325 -2.43 -9.29 -31.68
N GLY A 326 -1.54 -10.20 -31.33
CA GLY A 326 -0.47 -10.63 -32.24
C GLY A 326 0.49 -9.48 -32.53
N ASP A 327 0.58 -9.08 -33.81
CA ASP A 327 1.44 -7.98 -34.25
C ASP A 327 0.66 -6.69 -34.60
N GLU A 328 -0.66 -6.66 -34.38
CA GLU A 328 -1.54 -5.55 -34.75
C GLU A 328 -2.05 -4.80 -33.51
N VAL A 329 -2.05 -3.46 -33.59
CA VAL A 329 -2.68 -2.60 -32.58
C VAL A 329 -4.19 -2.62 -32.82
N VAL A 330 -4.93 -3.26 -31.93
CA VAL A 330 -6.39 -3.43 -32.03
C VAL A 330 -7.18 -2.34 -31.32
N ALA A 331 -6.55 -1.65 -30.35
CA ALA A 331 -7.13 -0.47 -29.71
C ALA A 331 -6.03 0.47 -29.20
N ALA A 332 -6.36 1.75 -29.08
CA ALA A 332 -5.56 2.75 -28.39
C ALA A 332 -6.47 3.50 -27.42
N GLN A 333 -6.02 3.64 -26.18
CA GLN A 333 -6.79 4.20 -25.07
C GLN A 333 -6.08 5.43 -24.54
N GLU A 334 -6.87 6.49 -24.35
CA GLU A 334 -6.41 7.73 -23.73
C GLU A 334 -6.68 7.67 -22.22
N LEU A 335 -5.89 8.42 -21.46
CA LEU A 335 -6.11 8.58 -20.02
C LEU A 335 -7.49 9.22 -19.81
N THR A 336 -8.39 8.49 -19.16
CA THR A 336 -9.77 8.91 -18.98
C THR A 336 -10.09 9.08 -17.50
N PRO A 337 -10.67 10.22 -17.06
CA PRO A 337 -11.16 10.37 -15.69
C PRO A 337 -12.48 9.62 -15.48
N TYR A 338 -12.64 8.99 -14.32
CA TYR A 338 -13.80 8.18 -13.95
C TYR A 338 -14.43 8.66 -12.64
N GLN A 339 -15.74 8.51 -12.53
CA GLN A 339 -16.50 8.57 -11.29
C GLN A 339 -17.01 7.17 -10.93
N VAL A 340 -17.33 6.98 -9.66
CA VAL A 340 -17.88 5.72 -9.17
C VAL A 340 -19.21 5.97 -8.49
N ASP A 341 -20.26 5.40 -9.06
CA ASP A 341 -21.63 5.53 -8.59
C ASP A 341 -22.02 4.28 -7.81
N GLN A 342 -22.62 4.46 -6.63
CA GLN A 342 -23.13 3.34 -5.84
C GLN A 342 -24.48 2.90 -6.39
N LEU A 343 -24.63 1.61 -6.72
CA LEU A 343 -25.88 1.09 -7.25
C LEU A 343 -26.97 1.12 -6.16
N PRO A 344 -28.16 1.68 -6.43
CA PRO A 344 -29.24 1.71 -5.46
C PRO A 344 -29.84 0.31 -5.27
N GLY A 345 -29.89 -0.19 -4.03
CA GLY A 345 -30.52 -1.49 -3.73
C GLY A 345 -30.01 -2.15 -2.46
N SER A 346 -30.55 -3.36 -2.18
CA SER A 346 -30.09 -4.21 -1.06
C SER A 346 -28.81 -4.99 -1.38
N GLU A 347 -28.38 -4.99 -2.64
CA GLU A 347 -27.11 -5.59 -3.07
C GLU A 347 -26.05 -4.48 -3.14
N LEU A 348 -24.94 -4.65 -2.42
CA LEU A 348 -23.81 -3.71 -2.46
C LEU A 348 -23.14 -3.83 -3.83
N GLY A 349 -23.22 -2.79 -4.65
CA GLY A 349 -22.61 -2.74 -5.98
C GLY A 349 -22.20 -1.32 -6.39
N TYR A 350 -21.33 -1.23 -7.38
CA TYR A 350 -20.82 0.04 -7.91
C TYR A 350 -20.80 -0.01 -9.44
N GLU A 351 -20.92 1.15 -10.06
CA GLU A 351 -20.73 1.36 -11.50
C GLU A 351 -19.59 2.37 -11.70
N VAL A 352 -18.65 2.05 -12.59
CA VAL A 352 -17.56 2.95 -12.97
C VAL A 352 -17.93 3.62 -14.29
N ALA A 353 -18.18 4.93 -14.24
CA ALA A 353 -18.59 5.72 -15.40
C ALA A 353 -17.55 6.80 -15.72
N PRO A 354 -17.37 7.20 -16.98
CA PRO A 354 -16.56 8.36 -17.32
C PRO A 354 -17.04 9.61 -16.55
N PHE A 355 -16.10 10.39 -16.03
CA PHE A 355 -16.41 11.60 -15.27
C PHE A 355 -16.90 12.72 -16.21
N ASP A 356 -18.07 13.29 -15.90
CA ASP A 356 -18.64 14.44 -16.61
C ASP A 356 -18.76 15.65 -15.66
N ALA A 357 -17.79 16.56 -15.74
CA ALA A 357 -17.79 17.79 -14.93
C ALA A 357 -18.97 18.73 -15.21
N GLY A 358 -19.70 18.52 -16.32
CA GLY A 358 -20.87 19.31 -16.69
C GLY A 358 -22.21 18.75 -16.16
N ALA A 359 -22.21 17.55 -15.56
CA ALA A 359 -23.44 16.95 -15.05
C ALA A 359 -23.94 17.69 -13.80
N ALA A 360 -25.25 17.84 -13.68
CA ALA A 360 -25.88 18.64 -12.61
C ALA A 360 -25.54 18.14 -11.19
N ASP A 361 -25.29 16.83 -11.05
CA ASP A 361 -24.95 16.16 -9.79
C ASP A 361 -23.51 15.63 -9.78
N ALA A 362 -22.63 16.16 -10.65
CA ALA A 362 -21.25 15.70 -10.74
C ALA A 362 -20.49 15.95 -9.43
N PRO A 363 -19.66 15.01 -8.97
CA PRO A 363 -18.71 15.29 -7.89
C PRO A 363 -17.72 16.38 -8.32
N ALA A 364 -17.15 17.10 -7.34
CA ALA A 364 -16.23 18.21 -7.62
C ALA A 364 -14.94 17.79 -8.32
N ALA A 365 -14.57 16.51 -8.23
CA ALA A 365 -13.39 15.91 -8.86
C ALA A 365 -13.67 14.45 -9.24
N PRO A 366 -12.96 13.90 -10.25
CA PRO A 366 -13.04 12.48 -10.57
C PRO A 366 -12.54 11.61 -9.40
N ALA A 367 -13.05 10.38 -9.33
CA ALA A 367 -12.61 9.41 -8.34
C ALA A 367 -11.18 8.89 -8.63
N PHE A 368 -10.88 8.66 -9.91
CA PHE A 368 -9.56 8.28 -10.41
C PHE A 368 -9.47 8.52 -11.93
N ALA A 369 -8.29 8.34 -12.52
CA ALA A 369 -8.10 8.41 -13.97
C ALA A 369 -7.28 7.20 -14.42
N ALA A 370 -7.63 6.56 -15.53
CA ALA A 370 -6.99 5.32 -15.95
C ALA A 370 -7.22 5.01 -17.44
N TYR A 371 -6.49 4.01 -17.95
CA TYR A 371 -6.69 3.48 -19.30
C TYR A 371 -7.60 2.25 -19.25
N PRO A 372 -8.81 2.30 -19.84
CA PRO A 372 -9.75 1.18 -19.80
C PRO A 372 -9.34 0.07 -20.77
N ILE A 373 -9.49 -1.18 -20.33
CA ILE A 373 -9.39 -2.36 -21.19
C ILE A 373 -10.64 -3.20 -20.98
N ARG A 374 -11.35 -3.48 -22.06
CA ARG A 374 -12.49 -4.39 -22.07
C ARG A 374 -12.03 -5.81 -22.32
N LEU A 375 -12.51 -6.73 -21.50
CA LEU A 375 -12.23 -8.16 -21.58
C LEU A 375 -13.52 -8.87 -21.96
N ASP A 376 -13.65 -9.31 -23.21
CA ASP A 376 -14.95 -9.75 -23.75
C ASP A 376 -15.20 -11.24 -23.50
N ALA A 377 -14.22 -12.12 -23.78
CA ALA A 377 -14.42 -13.57 -23.77
C ALA A 377 -13.38 -14.36 -22.95
N PRO A 378 -13.78 -15.50 -22.33
CA PRO A 378 -12.84 -16.38 -21.65
C PRO A 378 -11.80 -16.96 -22.61
N GLY A 379 -10.54 -16.99 -22.17
CA GLY A 379 -9.42 -17.52 -22.96
C GLY A 379 -8.77 -16.50 -23.89
N GLU A 380 -9.24 -15.25 -23.91
CA GLU A 380 -8.59 -14.17 -24.63
C GLU A 380 -7.25 -13.78 -23.98
N GLN A 381 -6.34 -13.35 -24.84
CA GLN A 381 -5.02 -12.86 -24.48
C GLN A 381 -4.68 -11.66 -25.36
N TYR A 382 -4.24 -10.59 -24.71
CA TYR A 382 -3.77 -9.37 -25.35
C TYR A 382 -2.42 -9.01 -24.76
N ASP A 383 -1.60 -8.33 -25.54
CA ASP A 383 -0.47 -7.59 -25.00
C ASP A 383 -0.85 -6.11 -24.95
N ILE A 384 -0.36 -5.39 -23.95
CA ILE A 384 -0.52 -3.95 -23.82
C ILE A 384 0.84 -3.30 -23.76
N ARG A 385 0.93 -2.04 -24.18
CA ARG A 385 2.14 -1.23 -24.04
C ARG A 385 1.77 0.24 -23.96
N LEU A 386 2.64 1.04 -23.37
CA LEU A 386 2.51 2.50 -23.39
C LEU A 386 3.36 3.07 -24.51
N VAL A 387 2.82 4.10 -25.14
CA VAL A 387 3.47 4.87 -26.20
C VAL A 387 3.49 6.34 -25.78
N SER A 388 4.66 6.98 -25.86
CA SER A 388 4.81 8.41 -25.57
C SER A 388 4.15 9.28 -26.63
N ASP A 389 4.03 10.58 -26.35
CA ASP A 389 3.56 11.57 -27.32
C ASP A 389 4.41 11.63 -28.61
N GLN A 390 5.68 11.20 -28.55
CA GLN A 390 6.55 11.11 -29.73
C GLN A 390 6.34 9.81 -30.53
N GLY A 391 5.45 8.91 -30.09
CA GLY A 391 5.22 7.61 -30.73
C GLY A 391 6.22 6.53 -30.32
N GLU A 392 7.02 6.75 -29.27
CA GLU A 392 8.01 5.78 -28.79
C GLU A 392 7.40 4.85 -27.73
N ILE A 393 7.68 3.54 -27.82
CA ILE A 393 7.22 2.58 -26.82
C ILE A 393 8.00 2.80 -25.52
N LEU A 394 7.31 3.02 -24.41
CA LEU A 394 7.94 3.15 -23.10
C LEU A 394 8.53 1.80 -22.67
N GLY A 395 9.84 1.78 -22.42
CA GLY A 395 10.58 0.59 -22.01
C GLY A 395 10.00 -0.05 -20.74
N GLY A 396 9.79 -1.36 -20.75
CA GLY A 396 9.24 -2.09 -19.61
C GLY A 396 7.72 -1.94 -19.41
N SER A 397 7.01 -1.20 -20.27
CA SER A 397 5.54 -1.06 -20.20
C SER A 397 4.77 -2.26 -20.74
N ALA A 398 5.42 -3.11 -21.54
CA ALA A 398 4.74 -4.25 -22.14
C ALA A 398 4.19 -5.21 -21.07
N ARG A 399 2.90 -5.56 -21.15
CA ARG A 399 2.30 -6.58 -20.29
C ARG A 399 1.39 -7.48 -21.08
N GLN A 400 1.27 -8.70 -20.60
CA GLN A 400 0.22 -9.57 -21.07
C GLN A 400 -1.00 -9.46 -20.18
N VAL A 401 -2.16 -9.31 -20.81
CA VAL A 401 -3.47 -9.34 -20.16
C VAL A 401 -4.15 -10.65 -20.56
N ARG A 402 -4.60 -11.43 -19.58
CA ARG A 402 -5.24 -12.73 -19.80
C ARG A 402 -6.61 -12.79 -19.16
N VAL A 403 -7.55 -13.37 -19.90
CA VAL A 403 -8.84 -13.80 -19.38
C VAL A 403 -8.77 -15.30 -19.16
N PRO A 404 -8.73 -15.81 -17.90
CA PRO A 404 -8.66 -17.23 -17.65
C PRO A 404 -9.79 -17.99 -18.36
N ALA A 405 -9.41 -19.02 -19.13
CA ALA A 405 -10.41 -19.92 -19.69
C ALA A 405 -11.07 -20.73 -18.56
N ASN A 406 -12.32 -21.15 -18.78
CA ASN A 406 -13.01 -22.13 -17.96
C ASN A 406 -12.88 -23.52 -18.61
N PRO A 407 -11.75 -24.24 -18.49
CA PRO A 407 -11.66 -25.58 -19.06
C PRO A 407 -12.68 -26.48 -18.37
N PRO A 408 -13.32 -27.41 -19.10
CA PRO A 408 -14.26 -28.33 -18.48
C PRO A 408 -13.52 -29.18 -17.43
N ILE A 409 -14.11 -29.31 -16.23
CA ILE A 409 -13.55 -30.04 -15.08
C ILE A 409 -13.13 -31.47 -15.47
N SER A 410 -13.76 -32.07 -16.49
CA SER A 410 -13.38 -33.36 -17.07
C SER A 410 -11.90 -33.44 -17.47
N ARG A 411 -11.25 -32.34 -17.87
CA ARG A 411 -9.82 -32.29 -18.18
C ARG A 411 -8.93 -32.49 -16.95
N LEU A 412 -9.34 -32.01 -15.78
CA LEU A 412 -8.61 -32.23 -14.52
C LEU A 412 -8.64 -33.71 -14.11
N PHE A 413 -9.73 -34.41 -14.40
CA PHE A 413 -9.86 -35.84 -14.10
C PHE A 413 -8.99 -36.74 -14.99
N VAL A 414 -8.57 -36.28 -16.17
CA VAL A 414 -7.69 -37.08 -17.05
C VAL A 414 -6.37 -37.42 -16.35
N VAL A 415 -5.76 -36.47 -15.64
CA VAL A 415 -4.50 -36.69 -14.91
C VAL A 415 -4.69 -37.65 -13.74
N ALA A 416 -5.83 -37.58 -13.05
CA ALA A 416 -6.14 -38.46 -11.92
C ALA A 416 -6.50 -39.90 -12.36
N VAL A 417 -7.15 -40.06 -13.53
CA VAL A 417 -7.62 -41.36 -14.03
C VAL A 417 -6.55 -42.09 -14.85
N ALA A 418 -5.60 -41.37 -15.46
CA ALA A 418 -4.53 -41.97 -16.26
C ALA A 418 -3.72 -43.06 -15.52
N PRO A 419 -3.28 -42.87 -14.26
CA PRO A 419 -2.59 -43.92 -13.50
C PRO A 419 -3.44 -45.16 -13.26
N LEU A 420 -4.76 -44.99 -13.06
CA LEU A 420 -5.69 -46.11 -12.87
C LEU A 420 -5.87 -46.93 -14.15
N LEU A 421 -5.97 -46.26 -15.30
CA LEU A 421 -6.05 -46.90 -16.60
C LEU A 421 -4.75 -47.64 -16.95
N ILE A 422 -3.59 -47.03 -16.67
CA ILE A 422 -2.28 -47.68 -16.84
C ILE A 422 -2.17 -48.89 -15.91
N GLY A 423 -2.54 -48.75 -14.64
CA GLY A 423 -2.55 -49.85 -13.67
C GLY A 423 -3.46 -51.00 -14.10
N ALA A 424 -4.67 -50.70 -14.55
CA ALA A 424 -5.62 -51.69 -15.08
C ALA A 424 -5.05 -52.42 -16.30
N ALA A 425 -4.43 -51.70 -17.24
CA ALA A 425 -3.80 -52.27 -18.43
C ALA A 425 -2.61 -53.17 -18.08
N VAL A 426 -1.78 -52.78 -17.12
CA VAL A 426 -0.67 -53.60 -16.62
C VAL A 426 -1.19 -54.89 -15.97
N ILE A 427 -2.22 -54.80 -15.12
CA ILE A 427 -2.84 -55.96 -14.47
C ILE A 427 -3.44 -56.93 -15.51
N THR A 428 -4.21 -56.42 -16.48
CA THR A 428 -4.80 -57.26 -17.53
C THR A 428 -3.73 -57.91 -18.40
N ARG A 429 -2.67 -57.18 -18.77
CA ARG A 429 -1.53 -57.73 -19.54
C ARG A 429 -0.79 -58.80 -18.76
N ARG A 430 -0.59 -58.62 -17.45
CA ARG A 430 0.01 -59.61 -16.55
C ARG A 430 -0.86 -60.87 -16.46
N GLN A 431 -2.17 -60.73 -16.25
CA GLN A 431 -3.10 -61.87 -16.16
C GLN A 431 -3.17 -62.68 -17.46
N ARG A 432 -3.13 -62.02 -18.63
CA ARG A 432 -3.08 -62.71 -19.93
C ARG A 432 -1.81 -63.53 -20.12
N ARG A 433 -0.64 -63.01 -19.72
CA ARG A 433 0.63 -63.77 -19.76
C ARG A 433 0.62 -64.99 -18.84
N VAL A 434 0.06 -64.88 -17.63
CA VAL A 434 -0.03 -66.00 -16.67
C VAL A 434 -1.02 -67.08 -17.12
N LYS A 435 -2.12 -66.70 -17.81
CA LYS A 435 -3.04 -67.69 -18.39
C LYS A 435 -2.42 -68.43 -19.57
N MET A 436 -1.62 -67.78 -20.41
CA MET A 436 -0.91 -68.45 -21.51
C MET A 436 0.20 -69.39 -21.01
N SER A 437 0.90 -69.07 -19.91
CA SER A 437 1.91 -69.98 -19.34
C SER A 437 1.30 -71.23 -18.70
N ARG A 438 0.04 -71.19 -18.22
CA ARG A 438 -0.68 -72.37 -17.73
C ARG A 438 -1.23 -73.27 -18.85
N ALA A 439 -1.58 -72.71 -20.00
CA ALA A 439 -2.05 -73.47 -21.16
C ALA A 439 -0.91 -74.18 -21.91
N ALA A 440 0.35 -73.74 -21.74
CA ALA A 440 1.53 -74.39 -22.32
C ALA A 440 2.19 -75.43 -21.39
N ALA A 441 1.64 -75.66 -20.20
CA ALA A 441 2.14 -76.61 -19.19
C ALA A 441 1.10 -77.66 -18.77
N GLY A 442 0.06 -77.86 -19.59
CA GLY A 442 -0.99 -78.86 -19.42
C GLY A 442 -1.01 -79.87 -20.56
#